data_AF-A0A3N4PZU9-F1
#
_entry.id   AF-A0A3N4PZU9-F1
#
_cell.length_a   1.000
_cell.length_b   1.000
_cell.length_c   1.000
_cell.angle_alpha   90.00
_cell.angle_beta   90.00
_cell.angle_gamma   90.00
#
_symmetry.space_group_name_H-M   'P 1'
#
loop_
_entity.id
_entity.type
_entity.pdbx_description
1 polymer ?
#
loop_
_entity_poly.entity_id
_entity_poly.type
_entity_poly.pdbx_seq_one_letter_code
_entity_poly.pdbx_strand_id
1 'polypeptide(L)'
;MQFSFTRFNFLFKLQLATHLRFYLLGMAALTGILMVFMLFVASNNSAGLHYNSQQVIFFIGLLLASGVYTSTIFRQFSQKAGRIQAIMLPVSAMERLAVAILFTLVLFPVLYTMICLACLWLTNLVDLYALGHVNRVFLLDDGMLRVYLFLFYFMQAMVMLGAIWFRRYTFVKTAVMVCVVILGFQGFNDVVVRKMMANARPARMEEVSKKLGEDVRELRVDGANPFFNILASGYAVRGDRWEQEYYEVKLPSPLYGIMMAVLIFFPFFLWFITLLRLREQQL
;
A
#
# COMPACT_ATOMS: atom_id res chain seq x y z
N MET A 1 30.96 -7.54 -11.93
CA MET A 1 29.98 -7.71 -13.04
C MET A 1 29.46 -6.33 -13.41
N GLN A 2 29.81 -5.81 -14.59
CA GLN A 2 29.36 -4.49 -15.05
C GLN A 2 27.91 -4.58 -15.56
N PHE A 3 27.09 -3.56 -15.27
CA PHE A 3 25.74 -3.43 -15.79
C PHE A 3 25.79 -3.05 -17.28
N SER A 4 25.02 -3.73 -18.13
CA SER A 4 24.93 -3.42 -19.56
C SER A 4 23.48 -3.16 -19.97
N PHE A 5 23.21 -1.95 -20.48
CA PHE A 5 21.90 -1.56 -20.99
C PHE A 5 21.43 -2.44 -22.16
N THR A 6 22.36 -2.92 -22.99
CA THR A 6 22.05 -3.80 -24.12
C THR A 6 21.47 -5.14 -23.64
N ARG A 7 22.11 -5.78 -22.66
CA ARG A 7 21.62 -7.03 -22.05
C ARG A 7 20.30 -6.83 -21.32
N PHE A 8 20.17 -5.71 -20.61
CA PHE A 8 18.93 -5.33 -19.94
C PHE A 8 17.76 -5.24 -20.93
N ASN A 9 17.93 -4.56 -22.07
CA ASN A 9 16.88 -4.41 -23.08
C ASN A 9 16.50 -5.75 -23.72
N PHE A 10 17.48 -6.62 -23.99
CA PHE A 10 17.19 -7.98 -24.48
C PHE A 10 16.42 -8.81 -23.46
N LEU A 11 16.78 -8.73 -22.17
CA LEU A 11 16.05 -9.41 -21.10
C LEU A 11 14.61 -8.89 -20.98
N PHE A 12 14.43 -7.57 -21.07
CA PHE A 12 13.11 -6.94 -21.05
C PHE A 12 12.22 -7.45 -22.19
N LYS A 13 12.73 -7.43 -23.43
CA LYS A 13 12.01 -7.93 -24.62
C LYS A 13 11.70 -9.42 -24.51
N LEU A 14 12.65 -10.21 -24.01
CA LEU A 14 12.47 -11.64 -23.79
C LEU A 14 11.33 -11.89 -22.80
N GLN A 15 11.36 -11.25 -21.63
CA GLN A 15 10.33 -11.41 -20.60
C GLN A 15 8.95 -11.01 -21.12
N LEU A 16 8.87 -9.92 -21.88
CA LEU A 16 7.63 -9.46 -22.49
C LEU A 16 7.11 -10.48 -23.53
N ALA A 17 7.96 -10.95 -24.43
CA ALA A 17 7.58 -11.92 -25.45
C ALA A 17 7.14 -13.27 -24.87
N THR A 18 7.83 -13.77 -23.85
CA THR A 18 7.53 -15.06 -23.22
C THR A 18 6.22 -15.03 -22.44
N HIS A 19 5.90 -13.92 -21.77
CA HIS A 19 4.75 -13.84 -20.87
C HIS A 19 3.60 -12.97 -21.37
N LEU A 20 3.66 -12.43 -22.60
CA LEU A 20 2.65 -11.52 -23.14
C LEU A 20 1.23 -12.09 -23.04
N ARG A 21 1.03 -13.36 -23.41
CA ARG A 21 -0.30 -14.01 -23.37
C ARG A 21 -0.85 -14.09 -21.95
N PHE A 22 0.00 -14.44 -20.99
CA PHE A 22 -0.38 -14.51 -19.58
C PHE A 22 -0.69 -13.11 -19.03
N TYR A 23 0.09 -12.10 -19.43
CA TYR A 23 -0.16 -10.71 -19.04
C TYR A 23 -1.48 -10.19 -19.62
N LEU A 24 -1.76 -10.41 -20.91
CA LEU A 24 -3.02 -10.01 -21.53
C LEU A 24 -4.22 -10.68 -20.86
N LEU A 25 -4.13 -11.98 -20.58
CA LEU A 25 -5.20 -12.71 -19.89
C LEU A 25 -5.39 -12.22 -18.44
N GLY A 26 -4.30 -11.95 -17.74
CA GLY A 26 -4.34 -11.35 -16.40
C GLY A 26 -4.96 -9.95 -16.40
N MET A 27 -4.66 -9.13 -17.40
CA MET A 27 -5.24 -7.80 -17.56
C MET A 27 -6.73 -7.86 -17.91
N ALA A 28 -7.14 -8.75 -18.80
CA ALA A 28 -8.56 -8.96 -19.10
C ALA A 28 -9.33 -9.44 -17.86
N ALA A 29 -8.78 -10.38 -17.10
CA ALA A 29 -9.37 -10.85 -15.84
C ALA A 29 -9.47 -9.72 -14.81
N LEU A 30 -8.42 -8.91 -14.66
CA LEU A 30 -8.41 -7.75 -13.77
C LEU A 30 -9.51 -6.74 -14.16
N THR A 31 -9.63 -6.40 -15.45
CA THR A 31 -10.69 -5.52 -15.96
C THR A 31 -12.07 -6.05 -15.62
N GLY A 32 -12.31 -7.35 -15.85
CA GLY A 32 -13.60 -7.98 -15.55
C GLY A 32 -13.94 -7.94 -14.06
N ILE A 33 -12.98 -8.30 -13.19
CA ILE A 33 -13.17 -8.29 -11.74
C ILE A 33 -13.42 -6.86 -11.23
N LEU A 34 -12.63 -5.88 -11.67
CA LEU A 34 -12.81 -4.48 -11.28
C LEU A 34 -14.16 -3.93 -11.72
N MET A 35 -14.56 -4.19 -12.96
CA MET A 35 -15.83 -3.72 -13.51
C MET A 35 -17.03 -4.29 -12.74
N VAL A 36 -17.04 -5.62 -12.52
CA VAL A 36 -18.11 -6.27 -11.74
C VAL A 36 -18.15 -5.73 -10.31
N PHE A 37 -16.99 -5.56 -9.68
CA PHE A 37 -16.92 -5.06 -8.30
C PHE A 37 -17.40 -3.60 -8.19
N MET A 38 -16.99 -2.71 -9.10
CA MET A 38 -17.43 -1.32 -9.11
C MET A 38 -18.94 -1.21 -9.37
N LEU A 39 -19.49 -1.99 -10.30
CA LEU A 39 -20.94 -2.03 -10.55
C LEU A 39 -21.71 -2.54 -9.34
N PHE A 40 -21.19 -3.56 -8.65
CA PHE A 40 -21.77 -4.06 -7.40
C PHE A 40 -21.78 -2.97 -6.31
N VAL A 41 -20.68 -2.22 -6.14
CA VAL A 41 -20.63 -1.13 -5.16
C VAL A 41 -21.58 0.01 -5.56
N ALA A 42 -21.68 0.33 -6.84
CA ALA A 42 -22.59 1.35 -7.34
C ALA A 42 -24.07 0.99 -7.10
N SER A 43 -24.45 -0.28 -7.27
CA SER A 43 -25.84 -0.72 -7.08
C SER A 43 -26.27 -0.88 -5.63
N ASN A 44 -25.35 -1.18 -4.71
CA ASN A 44 -25.67 -1.36 -3.29
C ASN A 44 -25.65 -0.06 -2.48
N ASN A 45 -25.02 1.00 -2.98
CA ASN A 45 -24.98 2.29 -2.30
C ASN A 45 -26.12 3.18 -2.78
N SER A 46 -26.88 3.74 -1.83
CA SER A 46 -28.03 4.62 -2.11
C SER A 46 -27.68 5.93 -2.82
N ALA A 47 -26.40 6.26 -2.91
CA ALA A 47 -25.93 7.43 -3.64
C ALA A 47 -24.84 7.08 -4.67
N GLY A 48 -24.84 5.83 -5.13
CA GLY A 48 -24.00 5.34 -6.22
C GLY A 48 -22.52 5.24 -5.86
N LEU A 49 -21.67 5.40 -6.88
CA LEU A 49 -20.22 5.25 -6.74
C LEU A 49 -19.57 6.55 -6.25
N HIS A 50 -19.63 6.83 -4.95
CA HIS A 50 -19.00 7.99 -4.33
C HIS A 50 -17.48 8.10 -4.56
N TYR A 51 -16.97 9.34 -4.58
CA TYR A 51 -15.55 9.65 -4.79
C TYR A 51 -14.61 8.88 -3.85
N ASN A 52 -14.91 8.87 -2.54
CA ASN A 52 -14.10 8.16 -1.55
C ASN A 52 -14.08 6.65 -1.81
N SER A 53 -15.22 6.07 -2.21
CA SER A 53 -15.30 4.65 -2.58
C SER A 53 -14.46 4.36 -3.82
N GLN A 54 -14.52 5.22 -4.86
CA GLN A 54 -13.67 5.08 -6.06
C GLN A 54 -12.19 5.08 -5.70
N GLN A 55 -11.77 6.00 -4.83
CA GLN A 55 -10.38 6.13 -4.37
C GLN A 55 -9.92 4.90 -3.60
N VAL A 56 -10.74 4.40 -2.67
CA VAL A 56 -10.44 3.19 -1.89
C VAL A 56 -10.35 1.96 -2.80
N ILE A 57 -11.29 1.81 -3.75
CA ILE A 57 -11.28 0.71 -4.73
C ILE A 57 -10.01 0.78 -5.59
N PHE A 58 -9.68 1.96 -6.12
CA PHE A 58 -8.48 2.18 -6.92
C PHE A 58 -7.23 1.74 -6.14
N PHE A 59 -7.08 2.22 -4.90
CA PHE A 59 -5.89 1.98 -4.10
C PHE A 59 -5.76 0.54 -3.63
N ILE A 60 -6.82 -0.04 -3.06
CA ILE A 60 -6.82 -1.44 -2.62
C ILE A 60 -6.60 -2.37 -3.81
N GLY A 61 -7.27 -2.10 -4.94
CA GLY A 61 -7.08 -2.87 -6.15
C GLY A 61 -5.64 -2.78 -6.68
N LEU A 62 -5.02 -1.59 -6.64
CA LEU A 62 -3.63 -1.41 -7.06
C LEU A 62 -2.68 -2.23 -6.18
N LEU A 63 -2.84 -2.17 -4.85
CA LEU A 63 -2.03 -2.92 -3.89
C LEU A 63 -2.17 -4.43 -4.04
N LEU A 64 -3.40 -4.94 -4.12
CA LEU A 64 -3.65 -6.37 -4.21
C LEU A 64 -3.19 -6.92 -5.57
N ALA A 65 -3.56 -6.24 -6.66
CA ALA A 65 -3.21 -6.69 -8.00
C ALA A 65 -1.69 -6.60 -8.24
N SER A 66 -1.01 -5.56 -7.73
CA SER A 66 0.45 -5.48 -7.82
C SER A 66 1.14 -6.56 -7.00
N GLY A 67 0.62 -6.88 -5.81
CA GLY A 67 1.16 -7.95 -4.98
C GLY A 67 1.10 -9.31 -5.67
N VAL A 68 -0.04 -9.62 -6.30
CA VAL A 68 -0.22 -10.83 -7.11
C VAL A 68 0.71 -10.82 -8.32
N TYR A 69 0.74 -9.72 -9.08
CA TYR A 69 1.57 -9.59 -10.27
C TYR A 69 3.06 -9.77 -9.95
N THR A 70 3.54 -9.12 -8.89
CA THR A 70 4.92 -9.23 -8.41
C THR A 70 5.26 -10.66 -8.02
N SER A 71 4.38 -11.31 -7.27
CA SER A 71 4.57 -12.70 -6.87
C SER A 71 4.64 -13.64 -8.08
N THR A 72 3.87 -13.37 -9.14
CA THR A 72 3.95 -14.15 -10.39
C THR A 72 5.25 -13.93 -11.16
N ILE A 73 5.76 -12.69 -11.25
CA ILE A 73 7.06 -12.39 -11.86
C ILE A 73 8.20 -13.10 -11.12
N PHE A 74 8.18 -13.10 -9.79
CA PHE A 74 9.25 -13.74 -9.00
C PHE A 74 9.12 -15.27 -8.91
N ARG A 75 7.96 -15.83 -9.26
CA ARG A 75 7.72 -17.29 -9.27
C ARG A 75 8.72 -18.04 -10.15
N GLN A 76 9.18 -17.44 -11.25
CA GLN A 76 10.19 -18.04 -12.14
C GLN A 76 11.52 -18.32 -11.45
N PHE A 77 11.91 -17.51 -10.45
CA PHE A 77 13.15 -17.68 -9.68
C PHE A 77 13.00 -18.71 -8.54
N SER A 78 11.76 -18.89 -8.09
CA SER A 78 11.42 -19.82 -7.02
C SER A 78 11.41 -21.28 -7.49
N GLN A 79 11.01 -21.53 -8.75
CA GLN A 79 10.95 -22.87 -9.33
C GLN A 79 12.33 -23.37 -9.79
N LYS A 80 12.65 -24.64 -9.53
CA LYS A 80 13.93 -25.27 -9.91
C LYS A 80 14.24 -25.13 -11.40
N ALA A 81 13.27 -25.45 -12.27
CA ALA A 81 13.42 -25.38 -13.72
C ALA A 81 13.67 -23.95 -14.21
N GLY A 82 12.86 -22.99 -13.75
CA GLY A 82 13.03 -21.57 -14.10
C GLY A 82 14.35 -21.01 -13.60
N ARG A 83 14.86 -21.48 -12.45
CA ARG A 83 16.18 -21.09 -11.94
C ARG A 83 17.31 -21.60 -12.82
N ILE A 84 17.27 -22.86 -13.27
CA ILE A 84 18.30 -23.42 -14.17
C ILE A 84 18.33 -22.60 -15.47
N GLN A 85 17.16 -22.35 -16.07
CA GLN A 85 17.05 -21.52 -17.27
C GLN A 85 17.58 -20.10 -17.03
N ALA A 86 17.28 -19.52 -15.86
CA ALA A 86 17.78 -18.20 -15.51
C ALA A 86 19.30 -18.20 -15.34
N ILE A 87 19.92 -19.24 -14.77
CA ILE A 87 21.39 -19.34 -14.60
C ILE A 87 22.09 -19.47 -15.96
N MET A 88 21.46 -20.13 -16.95
CA MET A 88 22.02 -20.27 -18.30
C MET A 88 22.13 -18.95 -19.06
N LEU A 89 21.35 -17.93 -18.69
CA LEU A 89 21.42 -16.62 -19.33
C LEU A 89 22.60 -15.82 -18.77
N PRO A 90 23.48 -15.25 -19.62
CA PRO A 90 24.66 -14.47 -19.21
C PRO A 90 24.27 -13.05 -18.75
N VAL A 91 23.41 -12.99 -17.73
CA VAL A 91 22.76 -11.79 -17.21
C VAL A 91 23.00 -11.71 -15.71
N SER A 92 23.45 -10.55 -15.25
CA SER A 92 23.75 -10.29 -13.85
C SER A 92 22.49 -10.26 -12.97
N ALA A 93 22.62 -10.55 -11.66
CA ALA A 93 21.54 -10.39 -10.69
C ALA A 93 20.92 -8.98 -10.70
N MET A 94 21.75 -7.94 -10.88
CA MET A 94 21.32 -6.55 -10.87
C MET A 94 20.43 -6.21 -12.08
N GLU A 95 20.78 -6.69 -13.27
CA GLU A 95 19.96 -6.51 -14.48
C GLU A 95 18.59 -7.20 -14.32
N ARG A 96 18.55 -8.39 -13.73
CA ARG A 96 17.28 -9.11 -13.46
C ARG A 96 16.40 -8.37 -12.47
N LEU A 97 16.98 -7.89 -11.36
CA LEU A 97 16.24 -7.11 -10.37
C LEU A 97 15.73 -5.80 -10.99
N ALA A 98 16.56 -5.10 -11.78
CA ALA A 98 16.16 -3.88 -12.45
C ALA A 98 14.97 -4.11 -13.41
N VAL A 99 14.97 -5.21 -14.17
CA VAL A 99 13.83 -5.56 -15.02
C VAL A 99 12.59 -5.85 -14.18
N ALA A 100 12.71 -6.64 -13.10
CA ALA A 100 11.59 -6.92 -12.21
C ALA A 100 11.02 -5.65 -11.56
N ILE A 101 11.89 -4.73 -11.13
CA ILE A 101 11.51 -3.40 -10.62
C ILE A 101 10.77 -2.61 -11.69
N LEU A 102 11.29 -2.51 -12.92
CA LEU A 102 10.65 -1.79 -14.01
C LEU A 102 9.24 -2.32 -14.30
N PHE A 103 9.07 -3.64 -14.39
CA PHE A 103 7.76 -4.26 -14.66
C PHE A 103 6.75 -4.02 -13.54
N THR A 104 7.18 -4.11 -12.28
CA THR A 104 6.25 -4.12 -11.15
C THR A 104 5.99 -2.73 -10.55
N LEU A 105 6.96 -1.82 -10.56
CA LEU A 105 6.83 -0.47 -10.01
C LEU A 105 6.43 0.58 -11.03
N VAL A 106 6.76 0.37 -12.31
CA VAL A 106 6.50 1.38 -13.35
C VAL A 106 5.44 0.88 -14.32
N LEU A 107 5.69 -0.24 -15.00
CA LEU A 107 4.80 -0.71 -16.06
C LEU A 107 3.43 -1.12 -15.52
N PHE A 108 3.41 -1.93 -14.45
CA PHE A 108 2.16 -2.43 -13.89
C PHE A 108 1.25 -1.33 -13.35
N PRO A 109 1.70 -0.37 -12.50
CA PRO A 109 0.83 0.69 -12.00
C PRO A 109 0.28 1.60 -13.10
N VAL A 110 1.09 1.91 -14.12
CA VAL A 110 0.64 2.69 -15.27
C VAL A 110 -0.49 1.97 -16.00
N LEU A 111 -0.30 0.69 -16.33
CA LEU A 111 -1.32 -0.09 -17.02
C LEU A 111 -2.57 -0.32 -16.15
N TYR A 112 -2.39 -0.62 -14.87
CA TYR A 112 -3.48 -0.73 -13.90
C TYR A 112 -4.30 0.56 -13.85
N THR A 113 -3.63 1.72 -13.78
CA THR A 113 -4.27 3.03 -13.72
C THR A 113 -5.10 3.29 -14.97
N MET A 114 -4.56 3.00 -16.16
CA MET A 114 -5.28 3.12 -17.41
C MET A 114 -6.55 2.26 -17.45
N ILE A 115 -6.46 0.99 -17.04
CA ILE A 115 -7.60 0.08 -16.96
C ILE A 115 -8.62 0.57 -15.94
N CYS A 116 -8.17 0.93 -14.74
CA CYS A 116 -9.05 1.34 -13.66
C CYS A 116 -9.80 2.64 -14.01
N LEU A 117 -9.14 3.61 -14.65
CA LEU A 117 -9.79 4.82 -15.13
C LEU A 117 -10.83 4.53 -16.21
N ALA A 118 -10.53 3.61 -17.14
CA ALA A 118 -11.51 3.17 -18.14
C ALA A 118 -12.73 2.49 -17.49
N CYS A 119 -12.52 1.63 -16.49
CA CYS A 119 -13.58 0.99 -15.71
C CYS A 119 -14.41 1.99 -14.91
N LEU A 120 -13.77 2.97 -14.27
CA LEU A 120 -14.44 4.03 -13.50
C LEU A 120 -15.30 4.90 -14.42
N TRP A 121 -14.76 5.29 -15.57
CA TRP A 121 -15.50 6.08 -16.56
C TRP A 121 -16.75 5.32 -17.05
N LEU A 122 -16.60 4.05 -17.40
CA LEU A 122 -17.71 3.21 -17.83
C LEU A 122 -18.74 2.98 -16.71
N THR A 123 -18.28 2.73 -15.48
CA THR A 123 -19.19 2.52 -14.35
C THR A 123 -19.95 3.80 -13.99
N ASN A 124 -19.30 4.96 -14.05
CA ASN A 124 -19.95 6.25 -13.81
C ASN A 124 -20.99 6.57 -14.91
N LEU A 125 -20.69 6.22 -16.17
CA LEU A 125 -21.66 6.29 -17.26
C LEU A 125 -22.91 5.45 -16.93
N VAL A 126 -22.72 4.21 -16.47
CA VAL A 126 -23.83 3.33 -16.07
C VAL A 126 -24.58 3.89 -14.86
N ASP A 127 -23.89 4.39 -13.84
CA ASP A 127 -24.48 5.00 -12.64
C ASP A 127 -25.35 6.22 -13.00
N LEU A 128 -24.89 7.06 -13.92
CA LEU A 128 -25.63 8.24 -14.38
C LEU A 128 -26.90 7.86 -15.17
N TYR A 129 -26.79 6.95 -16.14
CA TYR A 129 -27.93 6.64 -17.02
C TYR A 129 -28.91 5.62 -16.44
N ALA A 130 -28.43 4.64 -15.67
CA ALA A 130 -29.26 3.56 -15.14
C ALA A 130 -29.76 3.82 -13.71
N LEU A 131 -28.93 4.44 -12.87
CA LEU A 131 -29.24 4.67 -11.45
C LEU A 131 -29.59 6.13 -11.14
N GLY A 132 -29.24 7.07 -12.03
CA GLY A 132 -29.57 8.49 -11.89
C GLY A 132 -28.70 9.25 -10.89
N HIS A 133 -27.58 8.67 -10.43
CA HIS A 133 -26.68 9.34 -9.50
C HIS A 133 -25.64 10.19 -10.24
N VAL A 134 -25.48 11.44 -9.79
CA VAL A 134 -24.46 12.36 -10.32
C VAL A 134 -23.25 12.33 -9.40
N ASN A 135 -22.28 11.46 -9.72
CA ASN A 135 -21.04 11.31 -8.96
C ASN A 135 -19.84 11.89 -9.73
N ARG A 136 -18.92 12.56 -9.03
CA ARG A 136 -17.65 13.01 -9.62
C ARG A 136 -16.73 11.82 -9.91
N VAL A 137 -16.07 11.84 -11.06
CA VAL A 137 -15.07 10.82 -11.43
C VAL A 137 -13.75 11.13 -10.74
N PHE A 138 -13.13 10.10 -10.18
CA PHE A 138 -11.78 10.17 -9.61
C PHE A 138 -10.74 10.37 -10.73
N LEU A 139 -9.99 11.49 -10.67
CA LEU A 139 -9.03 11.93 -11.69
C LEU A 139 -7.59 12.05 -11.16
N LEU A 140 -7.20 11.25 -10.17
CA LEU A 140 -5.85 11.22 -9.58
C LEU A 140 -5.34 12.56 -8.99
N ASP A 141 -6.17 13.60 -8.93
CA ASP A 141 -5.79 14.94 -8.48
C ASP A 141 -5.97 15.16 -6.96
N ASP A 142 -5.75 14.11 -6.16
CA ASP A 142 -5.93 14.19 -4.71
C ASP A 142 -4.59 14.31 -3.97
N GLY A 143 -4.55 15.16 -2.94
CA GLY A 143 -3.42 15.27 -2.02
C GLY A 143 -3.06 13.92 -1.36
N MET A 144 -4.05 13.03 -1.20
CA MET A 144 -3.85 11.67 -0.68
C MET A 144 -3.08 10.73 -1.64
N LEU A 145 -3.02 11.06 -2.94
CA LEU A 145 -2.31 10.23 -3.92
C LEU A 145 -0.84 10.04 -3.56
N ARG A 146 -0.18 11.07 -3.00
CA ARG A 146 1.23 10.96 -2.55
C ARG A 146 1.41 9.92 -1.45
N VAL A 147 0.50 9.90 -0.48
CA VAL A 147 0.51 8.93 0.63
C VAL A 147 0.28 7.51 0.09
N TYR A 148 -0.66 7.36 -0.85
CA TYR A 148 -0.93 6.07 -1.48
C TYR A 148 0.22 5.57 -2.34
N LEU A 149 0.85 6.40 -3.16
CA LEU A 149 2.05 6.00 -3.91
C LEU A 149 3.19 5.58 -2.98
N PHE A 150 3.36 6.28 -1.86
CA PHE A 150 4.33 5.91 -0.85
C PHE A 150 4.04 4.53 -0.23
N LEU A 151 2.79 4.29 0.20
CA LEU A 151 2.37 2.99 0.74
C LEU A 151 2.49 1.87 -0.29
N PHE A 152 2.14 2.15 -1.55
CA PHE A 152 2.32 1.23 -2.67
C PHE A 152 3.78 0.84 -2.82
N TYR A 153 4.68 1.81 -2.86
CA TYR A 153 6.12 1.60 -2.97
C TYR A 153 6.68 0.75 -1.81
N PHE A 154 6.23 1.03 -0.59
CA PHE A 154 6.60 0.27 0.61
C PHE A 154 6.11 -1.19 0.56
N MET A 155 4.83 -1.38 0.25
CA MET A 155 4.24 -2.72 0.09
C MET A 155 4.94 -3.51 -0.99
N GLN A 156 5.27 -2.84 -2.10
CA GLN A 156 5.94 -3.44 -3.24
C GLN A 156 7.33 -3.96 -2.88
N ALA A 157 8.08 -3.23 -2.05
CA ALA A 157 9.37 -3.69 -1.53
C ALA A 157 9.25 -4.92 -0.62
N MET A 158 8.24 -4.96 0.25
CA MET A 158 7.96 -6.12 1.10
C MET A 158 7.57 -7.35 0.29
N VAL A 159 6.70 -7.20 -0.70
CA VAL A 159 6.27 -8.31 -1.56
C VAL A 159 7.45 -8.85 -2.36
N MET A 160 8.31 -8.00 -2.92
CA MET A 160 9.53 -8.47 -3.60
C MET A 160 10.43 -9.30 -2.70
N LEU A 161 10.73 -8.80 -1.50
CA LEU A 161 11.58 -9.51 -0.55
C LEU A 161 10.99 -10.87 -0.20
N GLY A 162 9.71 -10.87 0.18
CA GLY A 162 9.01 -12.10 0.52
C GLY A 162 8.91 -13.06 -0.68
N ALA A 163 8.83 -12.53 -1.90
CA ALA A 163 8.74 -13.34 -3.10
C ALA A 163 9.99 -14.21 -3.35
N ILE A 164 11.14 -13.74 -2.88
CA ILE A 164 12.43 -14.42 -3.01
C ILE A 164 12.70 -15.32 -1.80
N TRP A 165 12.21 -14.93 -0.62
CA TRP A 165 12.42 -15.68 0.61
C TRP A 165 11.64 -17.00 0.62
N PHE A 166 10.39 -16.99 0.13
CA PHE A 166 9.51 -18.15 0.18
C PHE A 166 9.52 -18.98 -1.12
N ARG A 167 9.95 -20.24 -1.04
CA ARG A 167 9.99 -21.17 -2.18
C ARG A 167 8.63 -21.75 -2.61
N ARG A 168 7.68 -21.87 -1.67
CA ARG A 168 6.35 -22.45 -1.92
C ARG A 168 5.30 -21.56 -1.28
N TYR A 169 4.15 -21.44 -1.96
CA TYR A 169 3.03 -20.59 -1.55
C TYR A 169 3.47 -19.15 -1.26
N THR A 170 4.33 -18.65 -2.15
CA THR A 170 5.04 -17.37 -2.00
C THR A 170 4.08 -16.24 -1.67
N PHE A 171 3.04 -16.04 -2.48
CA PHE A 171 2.04 -14.98 -2.29
C PHE A 171 1.32 -15.05 -0.92
N VAL A 172 0.88 -16.24 -0.50
CA VAL A 172 0.16 -16.41 0.77
C VAL A 172 1.08 -16.10 1.95
N LYS A 173 2.32 -16.60 1.92
CA LYS A 173 3.30 -16.36 2.99
C LYS A 173 3.74 -14.91 3.06
N THR A 174 3.91 -14.24 1.91
CA THR A 174 4.20 -12.80 1.89
C THR A 174 3.06 -11.99 2.47
N ALA A 175 1.82 -12.30 2.11
CA ALA A 175 0.65 -11.61 2.66
C ALA A 175 0.56 -11.78 4.18
N VAL A 176 0.71 -13.01 4.68
CA VAL A 176 0.72 -13.28 6.14
C VAL A 176 1.87 -12.55 6.83
N MET A 177 3.07 -12.56 6.25
CA MET A 177 4.24 -11.87 6.81
C MET A 177 4.02 -10.35 6.87
N VAL A 178 3.49 -9.74 5.81
CA VAL A 178 3.15 -8.32 5.79
C VAL A 178 2.09 -7.99 6.85
N CYS A 179 1.03 -8.80 6.96
CA CYS A 179 0.01 -8.62 7.99
C CYS A 179 0.59 -8.71 9.40
N VAL A 180 1.42 -9.70 9.68
CA VAL A 180 2.07 -9.87 11.00
C VAL A 180 3.00 -8.69 11.31
N VAL A 181 3.76 -8.20 10.33
CA VAL A 181 4.64 -7.03 10.52
C VAL A 181 3.82 -5.78 10.80
N ILE A 182 2.76 -5.50 10.02
CA ILE A 182 1.92 -4.31 10.20
C ILE A 182 1.17 -4.37 11.54
N LEU A 183 0.48 -5.47 11.83
CA LEU A 183 -0.28 -5.62 13.08
C LEU A 183 0.62 -5.68 14.30
N GLY A 184 1.76 -6.37 14.21
CA GLY A 184 2.74 -6.43 15.27
C GLY A 184 3.37 -5.07 15.56
N PHE A 185 3.70 -4.32 14.50
CA PHE A 185 4.25 -2.98 14.64
C PHE A 185 3.22 -1.98 15.20
N GLN A 186 1.98 -2.02 14.70
CA GLN A 186 0.87 -1.20 15.22
C GLN A 186 0.60 -1.52 16.69
N GLY A 187 0.46 -2.81 17.04
CA GLY A 187 0.21 -3.23 18.41
C GLY A 187 1.37 -2.86 19.36
N PHE A 188 2.61 -3.00 18.90
CA PHE A 188 3.78 -2.55 19.66
C PHE A 188 3.76 -1.03 19.88
N ASN A 189 3.48 -0.25 18.83
CA ASN A 189 3.34 1.21 18.90
C ASN A 189 2.26 1.61 19.90
N ASP A 190 1.08 1.00 19.84
CA ASP A 190 -0.02 1.29 20.76
C ASP A 190 0.35 0.97 22.22
N VAL A 191 1.05 -0.13 22.47
CA VAL A 191 1.55 -0.47 23.81
C VAL A 191 2.56 0.55 24.32
N VAL A 192 3.51 0.97 23.48
CA VAL A 192 4.52 1.97 23.83
C VAL A 192 3.85 3.32 24.13
N VAL A 193 2.95 3.78 23.26
CA VAL A 193 2.24 5.04 23.44
C VAL A 193 1.37 5.02 24.68
N ARG A 194 0.64 3.95 24.95
CA ARG A 194 -0.16 3.82 26.19
C ARG A 194 0.72 3.89 27.43
N LYS A 195 1.89 3.25 27.44
CA LYS A 195 2.85 3.35 28.56
C LYS A 195 3.44 4.74 28.73
N MET A 196 3.76 5.44 27.65
CA MET A 196 4.28 6.81 27.70
C MET A 196 3.22 7.82 28.14
N MET A 197 1.99 7.67 27.65
CA MET A 197 0.88 8.60 27.91
C MET A 197 0.16 8.33 29.24
N ALA A 198 0.29 7.13 29.82
CA ALA A 198 -0.27 6.83 31.14
C ALA A 198 0.13 7.84 32.23
N ASN A 199 1.29 8.48 32.08
CA ASN A 199 1.80 9.50 33.00
C ASN A 199 1.72 10.94 32.44
N ALA A 200 1.22 11.13 31.21
CA ALA A 200 1.20 12.43 30.55
C ALA A 200 -0.13 13.14 30.83
N ARG A 201 -0.06 14.30 31.49
CA ARG A 201 -1.19 15.25 31.55
C ARG A 201 -1.05 16.27 30.41
N PRO A 202 -2.10 16.55 29.63
CA PRO A 202 -2.03 17.57 28.60
C PRO A 202 -1.70 18.92 29.25
N ALA A 203 -0.73 19.66 28.70
CA ALA A 203 -0.27 20.95 29.22
C ALA A 203 -1.36 22.06 29.24
N ARG A 204 -2.53 21.81 28.62
CA ARG A 204 -3.68 22.73 28.51
C ARG A 204 -4.98 22.19 29.12
N MET A 205 -4.90 21.27 30.09
CA MET A 205 -6.10 20.76 30.78
C MET A 205 -6.99 21.88 31.37
N GLU A 206 -6.40 22.99 31.85
CA GLU A 206 -7.17 24.13 32.36
C GLU A 206 -7.93 24.91 31.28
N GLU A 207 -7.36 25.08 30.08
CA GLU A 207 -8.08 25.71 28.96
C GLU A 207 -9.25 24.85 28.50
N VAL A 208 -9.06 23.53 28.55
CA VAL A 208 -10.07 22.53 28.17
C VAL A 208 -11.18 22.47 29.21
N SER A 209 -10.85 22.36 30.50
CA SER A 209 -11.83 22.44 31.59
C SER A 209 -12.62 23.75 31.54
N LYS A 210 -11.97 24.89 31.22
CA LYS A 210 -12.67 26.17 30.99
C LYS A 210 -13.60 26.15 29.78
N LYS A 211 -13.24 25.46 28.69
CA LYS A 211 -14.09 25.36 27.49
C LYS A 211 -15.28 24.42 27.68
N LEU A 212 -15.07 23.29 28.34
CA LEU A 212 -16.11 22.29 28.60
C LEU A 212 -16.97 22.64 29.83
N GLY A 213 -16.56 23.63 30.63
CA GLY A 213 -17.33 24.17 31.75
C GLY A 213 -17.39 23.27 32.99
N GLU A 214 -16.69 22.12 32.96
CA GLU A 214 -16.54 21.17 34.06
C GLU A 214 -15.15 20.50 34.01
N ASP A 215 -14.76 19.84 35.10
CA ASP A 215 -13.52 19.06 35.17
C ASP A 215 -13.57 17.87 34.19
N VAL A 216 -12.61 17.81 33.26
CA VAL A 216 -12.42 16.68 32.35
C VAL A 216 -12.16 15.43 33.18
N ARG A 217 -13.09 14.46 33.13
CA ARG A 217 -13.03 13.28 34.01
C ARG A 217 -12.07 12.22 33.50
N GLU A 218 -11.90 12.09 32.18
CA GLU A 218 -11.09 11.03 31.60
C GLU A 218 -10.45 11.45 30.27
N LEU A 219 -9.14 11.21 30.14
CA LEU A 219 -8.41 11.33 28.89
C LEU A 219 -8.13 9.91 28.38
N ARG A 220 -8.66 9.58 27.21
CA ARG A 220 -8.47 8.28 26.58
C ARG A 220 -7.58 8.43 25.35
N VAL A 221 -6.61 7.53 25.21
CA VAL A 221 -5.87 7.41 23.94
C VAL A 221 -6.69 6.53 23.00
N ASP A 222 -7.22 7.14 21.95
CA ASP A 222 -8.07 6.45 20.97
C ASP A 222 -7.24 5.66 19.97
N GLY A 223 -6.04 6.14 19.65
CA GLY A 223 -5.09 5.43 18.81
C GLY A 223 -3.85 6.25 18.52
N ALA A 224 -2.79 5.58 18.09
CA ALA A 224 -1.61 6.25 17.58
C ALA A 224 -1.29 5.73 16.18
N ASN A 225 -1.22 6.65 15.21
CA ASN A 225 -0.61 6.31 13.94
C ASN A 225 0.90 6.33 14.16
N PRO A 226 1.61 5.22 13.91
CA PRO A 226 3.03 5.19 14.10
C PRO A 226 3.69 6.32 13.32
N PHE A 227 4.54 7.11 13.97
CA PHE A 227 5.34 8.17 13.37
C PHE A 227 4.62 9.44 12.88
N PHE A 228 3.29 9.56 13.04
CA PHE A 228 2.55 10.75 12.59
C PHE A 228 1.95 11.54 13.75
N ASN A 229 1.01 10.92 14.45
CA ASN A 229 0.20 11.59 15.46
C ASN A 229 -0.34 10.59 16.49
N ILE A 230 -0.55 11.10 17.69
CA ILE A 230 -1.31 10.41 18.73
C ILE A 230 -2.67 11.09 18.79
N LEU A 231 -3.73 10.31 18.60
CA LEU A 231 -5.11 10.75 18.79
C LEU A 231 -5.52 10.43 20.22
N ALA A 232 -5.83 11.47 20.99
CA ALA A 232 -6.42 11.34 22.31
C ALA A 232 -7.79 12.00 22.29
N SER A 233 -8.75 11.46 23.03
CA SER A 233 -10.02 12.11 23.29
C SER A 233 -10.14 12.48 24.76
N GLY A 234 -10.72 13.65 25.02
CA GLY A 234 -11.18 14.05 26.33
C GLY A 234 -12.69 13.92 26.39
N TYR A 235 -13.19 13.35 27.49
CA TYR A 235 -14.62 13.26 27.76
C TYR A 235 -14.99 14.19 28.92
N ALA A 236 -16.00 15.03 28.69
CA ALA A 236 -16.69 15.75 29.75
C ALA A 236 -18.17 15.36 29.78
N VAL A 237 -18.72 15.26 30.99
CA VAL A 237 -20.14 14.96 31.20
C VAL A 237 -20.82 16.28 31.54
N ARG A 238 -21.69 16.78 30.69
CA ARG A 238 -22.47 18.00 30.94
C ARG A 238 -23.92 17.63 31.14
N GLY A 239 -24.33 17.44 32.39
CA GLY A 239 -25.63 16.86 32.73
C GLY A 239 -25.74 15.42 32.23
N ASP A 240 -26.71 15.13 31.36
CA ASP A 240 -26.98 13.79 30.78
C ASP A 240 -26.30 13.56 29.41
N ARG A 241 -25.50 14.53 28.92
CA ARG A 241 -24.84 14.44 27.61
C ARG A 241 -23.33 14.27 27.76
N TRP A 242 -22.79 13.36 26.97
CA TRP A 242 -21.35 13.15 26.81
C TRP A 242 -20.83 14.04 25.69
N GLU A 243 -19.94 14.97 26.02
CA GLU A 243 -19.22 15.77 25.04
C GLU A 243 -17.81 15.19 24.86
N GLN A 244 -17.43 14.94 23.60
CA GLN A 244 -16.12 14.38 23.23
C GLN A 244 -15.35 15.39 22.39
N GLU A 245 -14.16 15.77 22.86
CA GLU A 245 -13.21 16.54 22.06
C GLU A 245 -12.02 15.65 21.65
N TYR A 246 -11.59 15.79 20.40
CA TYR A 246 -10.43 15.09 19.86
C TYR A 246 -9.19 15.99 19.89
N TYR A 247 -8.10 15.45 20.41
CA TYR A 247 -6.78 16.06 20.46
C TYR A 247 -5.82 15.28 19.57
N GLU A 248 -5.23 15.98 18.62
CA GLU A 248 -4.16 15.45 17.79
C GLU A 248 -2.82 15.96 18.31
N VAL A 249 -2.04 15.08 18.94
CA VAL A 249 -0.67 15.40 19.35
C VAL A 249 0.26 15.06 18.20
N LYS A 250 0.78 16.09 17.54
CA LYS A 250 1.76 15.97 16.45
C LYS A 250 3.17 15.86 17.02
N LEU A 251 4.00 15.05 16.37
CA LEU A 251 5.43 14.97 16.69
C LEU A 251 6.12 16.32 16.45
N PRO A 252 7.14 16.68 17.26
CA PRO A 252 7.97 17.84 16.97
C PRO A 252 8.55 17.75 15.56
N SER A 253 8.60 18.88 14.84
CA SER A 253 9.06 18.94 13.45
C SER A 253 10.40 18.24 13.16
N PRO A 254 11.46 18.30 13.99
CA PRO A 254 12.71 17.61 13.69
C PRO A 254 12.57 16.08 13.77
N LEU A 255 11.83 15.58 14.77
CA LEU A 255 11.59 14.14 14.95
C LEU A 255 10.75 13.57 13.82
N TYR A 256 9.72 14.31 13.40
CA TYR A 256 8.90 13.94 12.24
C TYR A 256 9.74 13.79 10.97
N GLY A 257 10.65 14.74 10.70
CA GLY A 257 11.55 14.68 9.54
C GLY A 257 12.46 13.43 9.56
N ILE A 258 13.03 13.09 10.71
CA ILE A 258 13.88 11.89 10.86
C ILE A 258 13.07 10.61 10.62
N MET A 259 11.86 10.51 11.20
CA MET A 259 11.02 9.33 11.02
C MET A 259 10.56 9.17 9.58
N MET A 260 10.18 10.26 8.91
CA MET A 260 9.84 10.22 7.48
C MET A 260 11.04 9.82 6.62
N ALA A 261 12.25 10.30 6.94
CA ALA A 261 13.45 9.87 6.24
C ALA A 261 13.69 8.35 6.40
N VAL A 262 13.58 7.82 7.62
CA VAL A 262 13.70 6.37 7.87
C VAL A 262 12.68 5.58 7.05
N LEU A 263 11.42 6.01 7.05
CA LEU A 263 10.36 5.37 6.27
C LEU A 263 10.63 5.43 4.76
N ILE A 264 11.19 6.53 4.25
CA ILE A 264 11.55 6.69 2.83
C ILE A 264 12.73 5.79 2.44
N PHE A 265 13.74 5.63 3.30
CA PHE A 265 14.90 4.78 3.01
C PHE A 265 14.64 3.28 3.20
N PHE A 266 13.64 2.91 4.01
CA PHE A 266 13.37 1.52 4.34
C PHE A 266 13.07 0.61 3.12
N PRO A 267 12.25 1.01 2.12
CA PRO A 267 12.05 0.19 0.92
C PRO A 267 13.34 -0.04 0.12
N PHE A 268 14.23 0.95 0.05
CA PHE A 268 15.54 0.80 -0.62
C PHE A 268 16.42 -0.22 0.09
N PHE A 269 16.38 -0.23 1.43
CA PHE A 269 17.06 -1.24 2.22
C PHE A 269 16.50 -2.64 1.96
N LEU A 270 15.17 -2.80 1.88
CA LEU A 270 14.54 -4.07 1.51
C LEU A 270 14.93 -4.53 0.10
N TRP A 271 15.01 -3.62 -0.87
CA TRP A 271 15.50 -3.93 -2.21
C TRP A 271 16.97 -4.36 -2.22
N PHE A 272 17.79 -3.74 -1.38
CA PHE A 272 19.19 -4.14 -1.23
C PHE A 272 19.30 -5.57 -0.67
N ILE A 273 18.52 -5.92 0.36
CA ILE A 273 18.45 -7.30 0.88
C ILE A 273 17.97 -8.26 -0.21
N THR A 274 16.96 -7.85 -0.98
CA THR A 274 16.41 -8.62 -2.10
C THR A 274 17.50 -8.91 -3.15
N LEU A 275 18.35 -7.93 -3.45
CA LEU A 275 19.50 -8.06 -4.35
C LEU A 275 20.55 -9.02 -3.79
N LEU A 276 20.91 -8.92 -2.51
CA LEU A 276 21.87 -9.83 -1.87
C LEU A 276 21.36 -11.28 -1.92
N ARG A 277 20.07 -11.48 -1.61
CA ARG A 277 19.46 -12.81 -1.65
C ARG A 277 19.40 -13.40 -3.05
N LEU A 278 19.17 -12.57 -4.08
CA LEU A 278 19.26 -13.01 -5.48
C LEU A 278 20.67 -13.45 -5.86
N ARG A 279 21.70 -12.75 -5.40
CA ARG A 279 23.11 -13.14 -5.65
C ARG A 279 23.43 -14.47 -4.98
N GLU A 280 23.01 -14.67 -3.75
CA GLU A 280 23.21 -15.94 -3.03
C GLU A 280 22.56 -17.12 -3.75
N GLN A 281 21.40 -16.93 -4.39
CA GLN A 281 20.72 -17.99 -5.14
C GLN A 281 21.38 -18.33 -6.50
N GLN A 282 22.34 -17.52 -6.96
CA GLN A 282 23.07 -17.72 -8.21
C GLN A 282 24.44 -18.40 -8.01
N LEU A 283 24.97 -18.38 -6.78
CA LEU A 283 26.16 -19.13 -6.38
C LEU A 283 25.80 -20.59 -6.11
#